data_AF-A0A7V9F1Y7-F1
#
_entry.id   AF-A0A7V9F1Y7-F1
#
_cell.length_a   1.000
_cell.length_b   1.000
_cell.length_c   1.000
_cell.angle_alpha   90.00
_cell.angle_beta   90.00
_cell.angle_gamma   90.00
#
_symmetry.space_group_name_H-M   'P 1'
#
loop_
_entity.id
_entity.type
_entity.pdbx_description
1 polymer ?
#
loop_
_entity_poly.entity_id
_entity_poly.type
_entity_poly.pdbx_seq_one_letter_code
_entity_poly.pdbx_strand_id
1 'polypeptide(L)'
;MTLIKIGFLALLWMFVLSSVSVIKSDMFGEKVDARRGGDAKTVKPPRQSKPTKRRRGVPSQLVISEGANAGITVPLNGQPILLGRGADATIRLDDDYVST
;
A
#
# COMPACT_ATOMS: atom_id res chain seq x y z
N MET A 1 -3.33 9.44 -47.31
CA MET A 1 -4.44 9.57 -46.33
C MET A 1 -4.40 8.59 -45.16
N THR A 2 -3.68 7.47 -45.22
CA THR A 2 -3.49 6.55 -44.08
C THR A 2 -2.43 7.03 -43.08
N LEU A 3 -1.35 7.66 -43.56
CA LEU A 3 -0.21 8.09 -42.75
C LEU A 3 -0.60 9.02 -41.58
N ILE A 4 -1.49 10.01 -41.84
CA ILE A 4 -2.00 10.92 -40.81
C ILE A 4 -2.82 10.18 -39.73
N LYS A 5 -3.57 9.13 -40.11
CA LYS A 5 -4.36 8.31 -39.17
C LYS A 5 -3.45 7.48 -38.26
N ILE A 6 -2.38 6.91 -38.81
CA ILE A 6 -1.38 6.14 -38.04
C ILE A 6 -0.61 7.07 -37.09
N GLY A 7 -0.18 8.25 -37.55
CA GLY A 7 0.49 9.26 -36.71
C GLY A 7 -0.41 9.73 -35.55
N PHE A 8 -1.68 10.07 -35.85
CA PHE A 8 -2.65 10.44 -34.82
C PHE A 8 -2.89 9.31 -33.81
N LEU A 9 -3.05 8.06 -34.28
CA LEU A 9 -3.24 6.91 -33.40
C LEU A 9 -2.05 6.68 -32.48
N ALA A 10 -0.81 6.77 -33.00
CA ALA A 10 0.41 6.62 -32.21
C ALA A 10 0.55 7.72 -31.14
N LEU A 11 0.24 8.97 -31.50
CA LEU A 11 0.32 10.12 -30.60
C LEU A 11 -0.74 10.03 -29.49
N LEU A 12 -1.98 9.67 -29.84
CA LEU A 12 -3.05 9.40 -28.89
C LEU A 12 -2.72 8.24 -27.95
N TRP A 13 -2.12 7.17 -28.47
CA TRP A 13 -1.74 6.01 -27.65
C TRP A 13 -0.59 6.34 -26.69
N MET A 14 0.41 7.11 -27.13
CA MET A 14 1.47 7.62 -26.26
C MET A 14 0.92 8.55 -25.16
N PHE A 15 -0.06 9.42 -25.48
CA PHE A 15 -0.74 10.26 -24.50
C PHE A 15 -1.49 9.43 -23.45
N VAL A 16 -2.29 8.44 -23.87
CA VAL A 16 -3.02 7.54 -22.96
C VAL A 16 -2.05 6.76 -22.06
N LEU A 17 -0.98 6.19 -22.62
CA LEU A 17 0.05 5.49 -21.83
C LEU A 17 0.76 6.42 -20.85
N SER A 18 1.07 7.65 -21.25
CA SER A 18 1.68 8.66 -20.39
C SER A 18 0.78 8.99 -19.20
N SER A 19 -0.51 9.30 -19.45
CA SER A 19 -1.49 9.57 -18.38
C SER A 19 -1.61 8.40 -17.40
N VAL A 20 -1.77 7.17 -17.90
CA VAL A 20 -1.83 5.97 -17.06
C VAL A 20 -0.52 5.76 -16.30
N SER A 21 0.63 6.02 -16.91
CA SER A 21 1.94 5.88 -16.26
C SER A 21 2.17 6.93 -15.18
N VAL A 22 1.69 8.16 -15.33
CA VAL A 22 1.76 9.19 -14.29
C VAL A 22 0.88 8.80 -13.11
N ILE A 23 -0.39 8.44 -13.34
CA ILE A 23 -1.31 7.98 -12.29
C ILE A 23 -0.72 6.76 -11.56
N LYS A 24 -0.12 5.83 -12.29
CA LYS A 24 0.55 4.67 -11.71
C LYS A 24 1.84 5.05 -10.96
N SER A 25 2.62 6.02 -11.44
CA SER A 25 3.84 6.47 -10.76
C SER A 25 3.52 7.23 -9.46
N ASP A 26 2.42 7.97 -9.45
CA ASP A 26 1.92 8.70 -8.29
C ASP A 26 1.35 7.73 -7.24
N MET A 27 0.47 6.81 -7.65
CA MET A 27 -0.17 5.83 -6.76
C MET A 27 0.70 4.64 -6.33
N PHE A 28 1.78 4.32 -7.07
CA PHE A 28 2.67 3.19 -6.76
C PHE A 28 4.13 3.61 -6.50
N GLY A 29 4.45 4.91 -6.57
CA GLY A 29 5.80 5.43 -6.34
C GLY A 29 6.35 5.17 -4.95
N GLU A 30 5.48 4.99 -3.95
CA GLU A 30 5.86 4.66 -2.57
C GLU A 30 5.70 3.17 -2.21
N LYS A 31 5.85 2.27 -3.20
CA LYS A 31 6.13 0.85 -2.90
C LYS A 31 7.63 0.66 -2.80
N VAL A 32 8.18 1.14 -1.67
CA VAL A 32 9.59 1.10 -1.29
C VAL A 32 10.21 -0.23 -1.74
N ASP A 33 11.23 -0.11 -2.61
CA ASP A 33 11.91 -1.23 -3.25
C ASP A 33 12.85 -1.93 -2.25
N ALA A 34 12.27 -2.53 -1.21
CA ALA A 34 12.93 -3.32 -0.15
C ALA A 34 13.51 -4.65 -0.67
N ARG A 35 13.88 -4.68 -1.95
CA ARG A 35 14.48 -5.79 -2.70
C ARG A 35 15.61 -5.37 -3.64
N ARG A 36 16.15 -4.15 -3.49
CA ARG A 36 17.36 -3.71 -4.20
C ARG A 36 18.53 -3.32 -3.28
N GLY A 37 18.76 -4.16 -2.27
CA GLY A 37 19.99 -4.19 -1.48
C GLY A 37 20.27 -5.63 -1.03
N GLY A 38 21.21 -6.32 -1.69
CA GLY A 38 21.40 -7.75 -1.46
C GLY A 38 22.56 -8.46 -2.17
N ASP A 39 23.26 -7.82 -3.12
CA ASP A 39 24.48 -8.39 -3.70
C ASP A 39 25.71 -8.11 -2.82
N ALA A 40 25.78 -8.79 -1.68
CA ALA A 40 26.96 -8.77 -0.80
C ALA A 40 27.16 -10.09 -0.03
N LYS A 41 28.07 -10.92 -0.55
CA LYS A 41 28.99 -11.86 0.13
C LYS A 41 28.50 -12.66 1.36
N THR A 42 28.43 -13.98 1.15
CA THR A 42 29.05 -15.05 1.97
C THR A 42 29.16 -14.87 3.50
N VAL A 43 28.45 -15.73 4.28
CA VAL A 43 28.98 -16.63 5.34
C VAL A 43 27.84 -17.50 5.93
N LYS A 44 28.17 -18.72 6.37
CA LYS A 44 27.36 -19.71 7.14
C LYS A 44 28.20 -20.15 8.35
N PRO A 45 27.68 -20.85 9.39
CA PRO A 45 26.31 -21.35 9.61
C PRO A 45 25.66 -20.50 10.73
N PRO A 46 25.11 -20.95 11.90
CA PRO A 46 24.74 -22.29 12.40
C PRO A 46 23.31 -22.70 11.95
N ARG A 47 22.44 -23.14 12.87
CA ARG A 47 20.99 -23.32 12.72
C ARG A 47 20.30 -22.82 14.00
N GLN A 48 19.53 -21.74 13.89
CA GLN A 48 18.55 -21.37 14.93
C GLN A 48 17.14 -21.78 14.46
N SER A 49 16.23 -21.99 15.41
CA SER A 49 14.89 -22.52 15.17
C SER A 49 14.17 -21.76 14.06
N LYS A 50 13.52 -22.49 13.13
CA LYS A 50 12.67 -21.88 12.10
C LYS A 50 11.64 -21.00 12.82
N PRO A 51 11.63 -19.66 12.65
CA PRO A 51 10.47 -18.91 13.06
C PRO A 51 9.30 -19.45 12.24
N THR A 52 8.22 -19.87 12.91
CA THR A 52 6.95 -20.22 12.27
C THR A 52 6.68 -19.13 11.24
N LYS A 53 6.58 -19.49 9.94
CA LYS A 53 6.41 -18.51 8.86
C LYS A 53 5.23 -17.62 9.24
N ARG A 54 5.49 -16.40 9.73
CA ARG A 54 4.46 -15.35 9.87
C ARG A 54 3.76 -15.34 8.53
N ARG A 55 2.44 -15.60 8.51
CA ARG A 55 1.66 -15.76 7.28
C ARG A 55 1.86 -14.49 6.46
N ARG A 56 2.70 -14.60 5.42
CA ARG A 56 3.22 -13.45 4.68
C ARG A 56 2.06 -12.90 3.86
N GLY A 57 1.54 -11.74 4.26
CA GLY A 57 0.32 -11.15 3.68
C GLY A 57 -0.91 -11.15 4.59
N VAL A 58 -0.82 -11.50 5.88
CA VAL A 58 -1.85 -11.11 6.87
C VAL A 58 -1.54 -9.69 7.36
N PRO A 59 -2.48 -8.73 7.27
CA PRO A 59 -2.30 -7.38 7.82
C PRO A 59 -2.02 -7.44 9.32
N SER A 60 -0.91 -6.82 9.76
CA SER A 60 -0.45 -6.86 11.16
C SER A 60 -0.61 -5.53 11.91
N GLN A 61 -0.85 -4.44 11.19
CA GLN A 61 -1.00 -3.09 11.74
C GLN A 61 -2.06 -2.33 10.94
N LEU A 62 -2.89 -1.58 11.65
CA LEU A 62 -3.76 -0.55 11.11
C LEU A 62 -3.13 0.80 11.49
N VAL A 63 -2.86 1.63 10.48
CA VAL A 63 -2.30 2.98 10.66
C VAL A 63 -3.36 3.97 10.20
N ILE A 64 -3.65 4.96 11.02
CA ILE A 64 -4.52 6.07 10.62
C ILE A 64 -3.67 7.05 9.81
N SER A 65 -3.93 7.19 8.51
CA SER A 65 -3.15 8.06 7.63
C SER A 65 -3.52 9.54 7.77
N GLU A 66 -4.78 9.84 8.06
CA GLU A 66 -5.36 11.18 7.98
C GLU A 66 -6.36 11.46 9.13
N GLY A 67 -6.65 12.74 9.38
CA GLY A 67 -7.57 13.19 10.44
C GLY A 67 -6.90 13.42 11.80
N ALA A 68 -7.72 13.74 12.82
CA ALA A 68 -7.23 14.13 14.16
C ALA A 68 -6.42 13.03 14.89
N ASN A 69 -6.62 11.77 14.50
CA ASN A 69 -5.94 10.60 15.05
C ASN A 69 -4.82 10.06 14.12
N ALA A 70 -4.39 10.84 13.12
CA ALA A 70 -3.33 10.44 12.19
C ALA A 70 -2.02 10.05 12.90
N GLY A 71 -1.33 9.05 12.35
CA GLY A 71 -0.11 8.47 12.92
C GLY A 71 -0.34 7.42 14.01
N ILE A 72 -1.55 7.30 14.58
CA ILE A 72 -1.85 6.22 15.52
C ILE A 72 -1.78 4.87 14.80
N THR A 73 -1.04 3.93 15.39
CA THR A 73 -0.86 2.57 14.88
C THR A 73 -1.44 1.56 15.87
N VAL A 74 -2.42 0.78 15.43
CA VAL A 74 -3.07 -0.28 16.22
C VAL A 74 -2.65 -1.67 15.71
N PRO A 75 -2.15 -2.57 16.57
CA PRO A 75 -1.74 -3.91 16.16
C PRO A 75 -2.94 -4.80 15.83
N LEU A 76 -2.98 -5.35 14.61
CA LEU A 76 -4.02 -6.27 14.16
C LEU A 76 -3.70 -7.70 14.65
N ASN A 77 -3.95 -7.95 15.93
CA ASN A 77 -3.68 -9.23 16.59
C ASN A 77 -4.70 -10.35 16.25
N GLY A 78 -5.51 -10.19 15.20
CA GLY A 78 -6.57 -11.13 14.80
C GLY A 78 -7.89 -10.98 15.57
N GLN A 79 -7.99 -9.99 16.46
CA GLN A 79 -9.24 -9.61 17.14
C GLN A 79 -10.00 -8.55 16.29
N PRO A 80 -11.34 -8.57 16.25
CA PRO A 80 -12.12 -7.50 15.61
C PRO A 80 -11.82 -6.13 16.24
N ILE A 81 -11.64 -5.11 15.41
CA ILE A 81 -11.53 -3.70 15.82
C ILE A 81 -12.84 -3.01 15.43
N LEU A 82 -13.45 -2.29 16.36
CA LEU A 82 -14.62 -1.44 16.07
C LEU A 82 -14.15 -0.03 15.70
N LEU A 83 -14.57 0.42 14.51
CA LEU A 83 -14.40 1.78 14.03
C LEU A 83 -15.80 2.40 13.92
N GLY A 84 -16.00 3.58 14.48
CA GLY A 84 -17.32 4.21 14.52
C GLY A 84 -17.35 5.52 15.31
N ARG A 85 -18.57 6.02 15.52
CA ARG A 85 -18.84 7.25 16.30
C ARG A 85 -19.23 7.00 17.76
N GLY A 86 -19.66 5.79 18.10
CA GLY A 86 -20.04 5.42 19.47
C GLY A 86 -18.86 5.46 20.45
N ALA A 87 -19.14 5.68 21.73
CA ALA A 87 -18.13 5.66 22.79
C ALA A 87 -17.44 4.29 22.96
N ASP A 88 -18.06 3.22 22.46
CA ASP A 88 -17.54 1.86 22.48
C ASP A 88 -16.61 1.53 21.28
N ALA A 89 -16.41 2.48 20.36
CA ALA A 89 -15.50 2.30 19.23
C ALA A 89 -14.03 2.32 19.68
N THR A 90 -13.26 1.31 19.27
CA THR A 90 -11.81 1.21 19.54
C THR A 90 -11.03 2.36 18.89
N ILE A 91 -11.53 2.86 17.75
CA ILE A 91 -11.07 4.08 17.11
C ILE A 91 -12.31 4.93 16.84
N ARG A 92 -12.37 6.08 17.50
CA ARG A 92 -13.40 7.09 17.27
C ARG A 92 -13.05 7.92 16.04
N LEU A 93 -13.96 8.00 15.09
CA LEU A 93 -13.89 8.90 13.94
C LEU A 93 -15.09 9.85 13.97
N ASP A 94 -14.84 11.14 14.20
CA ASP A 94 -15.86 12.19 14.26
C ASP A 94 -16.19 12.78 12.88
N ASP A 95 -16.21 11.96 11.81
CA ASP A 95 -16.45 12.39 10.42
C ASP A 95 -17.83 11.93 9.91
N ASP A 96 -18.49 12.78 9.10
CA ASP A 96 -19.86 12.63 8.61
C ASP A 96 -20.08 11.40 7.72
N TYR A 97 -19.00 10.83 7.17
CA TYR A 97 -19.02 9.61 6.38
C TYR A 97 -18.98 8.30 7.19
N VAL A 98 -18.90 8.37 8.52
CA VAL A 98 -18.81 7.18 9.39
C VAL A 98 -20.17 6.86 10.04
N SER A 99 -20.65 5.64 9.81
CA SER A 99 -21.86 5.08 10.43
C SER A 99 -21.70 4.76 11.91
N THR A 100 -22.81 4.73 12.64
CA THR A 100 -22.92 4.40 14.07
C THR A 100 -22.75 2.91 14.36
#